data_AF-K7NXN0-F1
#
_entry.id   AF-K7NXN0-F1
#
_cell.length_a   1.000
_cell.length_b   1.000
_cell.length_c   1.000
_cell.angle_alpha   90.00
_cell.angle_beta   90.00
_cell.angle_gamma   90.00
#
_symmetry.space_group_name_H-M   'P 1'
#
loop_
_entity.id
_entity.type
_entity.pdbx_description
1 polymer ?
#
loop_
_entity_poly.entity_id
_entity_poly.type
_entity_poly.pdbx_seq_one_letter_code
_entity_poly.pdbx_strand_id
1 'polypeptide(L)'
;REIELLEEEMRKQNKLGAYQNVSIINSLVAFMRYCKCVLFGVTDMEFDAQLQTSSADRASRTESEDAPVIPEDFRCPISLDLMREPVIVSTGQTYDLLSITRWFEEGRSTCPKNGQELLHKNLIPNHAL
;
A
#
# COMPACT_ATOMS: atom_id res chain seq x y z
N ARG A 1 44.91 -31.56 -0.85
CA ARG A 1 44.10 -31.73 -2.08
C ARG A 1 42.72 -32.29 -1.78
N GLU A 2 42.59 -33.38 -1.01
CA GLU A 2 41.27 -33.96 -0.68
C GLU A 2 40.42 -33.10 0.28
N ILE A 3 41.04 -32.46 1.28
CA ILE A 3 40.34 -31.57 2.23
C ILE A 3 39.69 -30.38 1.52
N GLU A 4 40.40 -29.76 0.59
CA GLU A 4 39.93 -28.58 -0.17
C GLU A 4 38.70 -28.91 -1.04
N LEU A 5 38.68 -30.12 -1.63
CA LEU A 5 37.54 -30.61 -2.41
C LEU A 5 36.31 -30.87 -1.53
N LEU A 6 36.52 -31.42 -0.32
CA LEU A 6 35.44 -31.64 0.63
C LEU A 6 34.83 -30.33 1.13
N GLU A 7 35.65 -29.32 1.42
CA GLU A 7 35.17 -28.01 1.81
C GLU A 7 34.38 -27.30 0.69
N GLU A 8 34.78 -27.50 -0.57
CA GLU A 8 34.05 -26.96 -1.72
C GLU A 8 32.67 -27.61 -1.89
N GLU A 9 32.58 -28.93 -1.73
CA GLU A 9 31.31 -29.65 -1.79
C GLU A 9 30.39 -29.25 -0.61
N MET A 10 30.93 -29.09 0.60
CA MET A 10 30.17 -28.57 1.74
C MET A 10 29.62 -27.17 1.49
N ARG A 11 30.43 -26.26 0.89
CA ARG A 11 29.96 -24.93 0.51
C ARG A 11 28.85 -24.99 -0.55
N LYS A 12 28.95 -25.90 -1.51
CA LYS A 12 27.95 -26.11 -2.57
C LYS A 12 26.64 -26.66 -2.01
N GLN A 13 26.72 -27.65 -1.11
CA GLN A 13 25.57 -28.22 -0.40
C GLN A 13 24.88 -27.18 0.49
N ASN A 14 25.65 -26.37 1.21
CA ASN A 14 25.11 -25.29 2.04
C ASN A 14 24.41 -24.20 1.21
N LYS A 15 24.99 -23.82 0.06
CA LYS A 15 24.34 -22.89 -0.88
C LYS A 15 23.05 -23.49 -1.44
N LEU A 16 23.06 -24.75 -1.88
CA LEU A 16 21.87 -25.42 -2.40
C LEU A 16 20.77 -25.51 -1.33
N GLY A 17 21.13 -25.84 -0.09
CA GLY A 17 20.23 -25.81 1.05
C GLY A 17 19.67 -24.42 1.32
N ALA A 18 20.49 -23.37 1.22
CA ALA A 18 20.02 -21.99 1.34
C ALA A 18 19.04 -21.61 0.22
N TYR A 19 19.31 -21.99 -1.04
CA TYR A 19 18.38 -21.75 -2.16
C TYR A 19 17.06 -22.51 -1.99
N GLN A 20 17.10 -23.75 -1.51
CA GLN A 20 15.90 -24.53 -1.22
C GLN A 20 15.08 -23.88 -0.10
N ASN A 21 15.74 -23.43 0.98
CA ASN A 21 15.08 -22.74 2.09
C ASN A 21 14.42 -21.44 1.64
N VAL A 22 15.10 -20.63 0.82
CA VAL A 22 14.52 -19.40 0.25
C VAL A 22 13.28 -19.71 -0.59
N SER A 23 13.33 -20.76 -1.42
CA SER A 23 12.18 -21.17 -2.22
C SER A 23 11.00 -21.63 -1.36
N ILE A 24 11.25 -22.38 -0.29
CA ILE A 24 10.22 -22.85 0.64
C ILE A 24 9.58 -21.67 1.37
N ILE A 25 10.39 -20.72 1.86
CA ILE A 25 9.92 -19.52 2.53
C ILE A 25 9.03 -18.71 1.58
N ASN A 26 9.46 -18.51 0.33
CA ASN A 26 8.66 -17.78 -0.67
C ASN A 26 7.31 -18.47 -0.94
N SER A 27 7.32 -19.80 -1.08
CA SER A 27 6.10 -20.59 -1.26
C SER A 27 5.17 -20.50 -0.05
N LEU A 28 5.70 -20.55 1.17
CA LEU A 28 4.92 -20.39 2.41
C LEU A 28 4.33 -18.99 2.53
N VAL A 29 5.11 -17.94 2.24
CA VAL A 29 4.64 -16.55 2.25
C VAL A 29 3.52 -16.35 1.21
N ALA A 30 3.67 -16.90 0.00
CA ALA A 30 2.65 -16.84 -1.04
C ALA A 30 1.36 -17.57 -0.61
N PHE A 31 1.50 -18.75 -0.01
CA PHE A 31 0.36 -19.50 0.53
C PHE A 31 -0.35 -18.75 1.64
N MET A 32 0.38 -18.17 2.60
CA MET A 32 -0.19 -17.38 3.69
C MET A 32 -0.91 -16.13 3.18
N ARG A 33 -0.35 -15.45 2.17
CA ARG A 33 -1.01 -14.32 1.49
C ARG A 33 -2.28 -14.76 0.78
N TYR A 34 -2.25 -15.87 0.04
CA TYR A 34 -3.42 -16.44 -0.63
C TYR A 34 -4.52 -16.81 0.38
N CYS A 35 -4.18 -17.54 1.44
CA CYS A 35 -5.12 -17.91 2.50
C CYS A 35 -5.74 -16.68 3.16
N LYS A 36 -4.95 -15.64 3.42
CA LYS A 36 -5.47 -14.37 3.95
C LYS A 36 -6.47 -13.72 3.00
N CYS A 37 -6.19 -13.66 1.69
CA CYS A 37 -7.12 -13.12 0.69
C CYS A 37 -8.41 -13.95 0.59
N VAL A 38 -8.31 -15.27 0.55
CA VAL A 38 -9.47 -16.17 0.37
C VAL A 38 -10.34 -16.22 1.62
N LEU A 39 -9.75 -16.29 2.80
CA LEU A 39 -10.49 -16.46 4.05
C LEU A 39 -11.13 -15.15 4.53
N PHE A 40 -10.46 -14.01 4.32
CA PHE A 40 -10.92 -12.72 4.86
C PHE A 40 -11.47 -11.77 3.78
N GLY A 41 -11.44 -12.15 2.50
CA GLY A 41 -12.15 -11.49 1.40
C GLY A 41 -11.60 -10.14 0.97
N VAL A 42 -11.04 -9.36 1.88
CA VAL A 42 -10.29 -8.11 1.71
C VAL A 42 -9.54 -7.92 3.02
N THR A 43 -8.21 -7.90 3.03
CA THR A 43 -7.52 -7.31 4.18
C THR A 43 -6.49 -6.34 3.68
N ASP A 44 -6.60 -5.13 4.23
CA ASP A 44 -5.79 -3.97 3.96
C ASP A 44 -4.29 -4.28 4.01
N MET A 45 -3.55 -3.48 3.24
CA MET A 45 -2.10 -3.41 3.26
C MET A 45 -1.61 -3.04 4.67
N GLU A 46 -1.54 -3.99 5.58
CA GLU A 46 -0.75 -3.88 6.79
C GLU A 46 0.72 -3.98 6.40
N PHE A 47 1.31 -2.80 6.23
CA PHE A 47 2.75 -2.57 6.13
C PHE A 47 3.38 -2.93 7.47
N ASP A 48 4.03 -4.08 7.57
CA ASP A 48 4.81 -4.45 8.75
C ASP A 48 6.00 -3.48 8.89
N ALA A 49 5.83 -2.53 9.80
CA ALA A 49 6.89 -1.67 10.29
C ALA A 49 7.77 -2.45 11.28
N GLN A 50 9.02 -2.71 10.90
CA GLN A 50 10.11 -2.95 11.85
C GLN A 50 11.32 -2.06 11.50
N LEU A 51 11.47 -1.03 12.34
CA LEU A 51 12.58 -0.11 12.66
C LEU A 51 13.99 -0.69 12.40
N GLN A 52 15.09 0.03 12.10
CA GLN A 52 15.53 1.44 12.01
C GLN A 52 16.95 1.38 11.35
N THR A 53 17.48 2.37 10.63
CA THR A 53 18.31 3.45 11.22
C THR A 53 18.59 4.62 10.24
N SER A 54 18.59 5.83 10.84
CA SER A 54 19.28 7.08 10.48
C SER A 54 18.92 7.92 9.23
N SER A 55 18.36 9.11 9.56
CA SER A 55 18.65 10.47 9.06
C SER A 55 18.21 10.94 7.66
N ALA A 56 17.15 11.76 7.69
CA ALA A 56 16.93 13.04 6.99
C ALA A 56 17.40 13.17 5.51
N ASP A 57 16.54 12.88 4.54
CA ASP A 57 15.66 13.87 3.90
C ASP A 57 14.72 13.21 2.86
N ARG A 58 13.48 13.69 2.83
CA ARG A 58 12.30 13.09 2.20
C ARG A 58 12.21 13.37 0.70
N ALA A 59 12.16 12.31 -0.11
CA ALA A 59 11.20 12.07 -1.20
C ALA A 59 11.76 10.99 -2.16
N SER A 60 12.01 9.79 -1.64
CA SER A 60 12.27 8.61 -2.45
C SER A 60 11.35 7.52 -1.92
N ARG A 61 10.15 7.40 -2.52
CA ARG A 61 9.44 6.12 -2.46
C ARG A 61 10.07 5.28 -3.55
N THR A 62 10.90 4.33 -3.11
CA THR A 62 11.32 3.20 -3.92
C THR A 62 10.06 2.49 -4.39
N GLU A 63 9.72 2.69 -5.66
CA GLU A 63 8.70 1.91 -6.33
C GLU A 63 9.19 0.46 -6.31
N SER A 64 8.47 -0.40 -5.60
CA SER A 64 8.42 -1.79 -5.99
C SER A 64 7.91 -1.82 -7.43
N GLU A 65 8.73 -2.28 -8.37
CA GLU A 65 8.51 -2.23 -9.83
C GLU A 65 7.26 -2.99 -10.34
N ASP A 66 6.38 -3.48 -9.47
CA ASP A 66 5.15 -4.22 -9.81
C ASP A 66 3.85 -3.58 -9.27
N ALA A 67 3.91 -2.42 -8.60
CA ALA A 67 2.69 -1.74 -8.16
C ALA A 67 2.07 -0.93 -9.33
N PRO A 68 0.79 -1.13 -9.67
CA PRO A 68 0.15 -0.35 -10.73
C PRO A 68 0.17 1.14 -10.36
N VAL A 69 0.70 1.96 -11.26
CA VAL A 69 0.67 3.42 -11.12
C VAL A 69 -0.77 3.88 -11.24
N ILE A 70 -1.36 4.30 -10.12
CA ILE A 70 -2.70 4.89 -10.11
C ILE A 70 -2.62 6.23 -10.85
N PRO A 71 -3.48 6.53 -11.84
CA PRO A 71 -3.54 7.86 -12.46
C PRO A 71 -4.03 8.91 -11.45
N GLU A 72 -3.60 10.16 -11.59
CA GLU A 72 -3.96 11.23 -10.64
C GLU A 72 -5.47 11.48 -10.53
N ASP A 73 -6.21 11.29 -11.62
CA ASP A 73 -7.66 11.47 -11.67
C ASP A 73 -8.44 10.50 -10.77
N PHE A 74 -7.83 9.36 -10.42
CA PHE A 74 -8.42 8.34 -9.55
C PHE A 74 -7.92 8.42 -8.10
N ARG A 75 -7.02 9.35 -7.79
CA ARG A 75 -6.52 9.56 -6.41
C ARG A 75 -7.39 10.51 -5.62
N CYS A 76 -7.67 10.15 -4.37
CA CYS A 76 -8.29 11.03 -3.41
C CYS A 76 -7.33 12.17 -3.03
N PRO A 77 -7.71 13.45 -3.12
CA PRO A 77 -6.83 14.56 -2.75
C PRO A 77 -6.45 14.63 -1.26
N ILE A 78 -7.10 13.86 -0.38
CA ILE A 78 -6.81 13.81 1.07
C ILE A 78 -5.86 12.66 1.38
N SER A 79 -6.21 11.43 1.00
CA SER A 79 -5.40 10.23 1.31
C SER A 79 -4.25 10.00 0.34
N LEU A 80 -4.30 10.63 -0.84
CA LEU A 80 -3.38 10.41 -1.97
C LEU A 80 -3.37 8.95 -2.46
N ASP A 81 -4.43 8.21 -2.17
CA ASP A 81 -4.63 6.82 -2.57
C ASP A 81 -5.84 6.68 -3.51
N LEU A 82 -5.99 5.52 -4.15
CA LEU A 82 -7.11 5.21 -5.04
C LEU A 82 -8.45 5.42 -4.29
N MET A 83 -9.37 6.14 -4.92
CA MET A 83 -10.74 6.27 -4.41
C MET A 83 -11.47 4.92 -4.54
N ARG A 84 -11.98 4.39 -3.42
CA ARG A 84 -12.82 3.18 -3.44
C ARG A 84 -14.30 3.53 -3.59
N GLU A 85 -14.71 4.61 -2.93
CA GLU A 85 -16.07 5.13 -2.99
C GLU A 85 -16.03 6.63 -3.33
N PRO A 86 -15.96 6.99 -4.62
CA PRO A 86 -15.83 8.37 -5.04
C PRO A 86 -17.13 9.16 -4.78
N VAL A 87 -17.01 10.27 -4.06
CA VAL A 87 -18.11 11.19 -3.73
C VAL A 87 -17.73 12.64 -4.00
N ILE A 88 -18.70 13.42 -4.48
CA ILE A 88 -18.57 14.83 -4.82
C ILE A 88 -19.10 15.69 -3.67
N VAL A 89 -18.33 16.73 -3.30
CA VAL A 89 -18.76 17.79 -2.37
C VAL A 89 -19.36 18.99 -3.11
N SER A 90 -19.94 19.96 -2.39
CA SER A 90 -20.58 21.15 -2.98
C SER A 90 -19.68 22.00 -3.90
N THR A 91 -18.36 21.91 -3.78
CA THR A 91 -17.40 22.58 -4.68
C THR A 91 -17.14 21.82 -5.99
N GLY A 92 -17.75 20.65 -6.19
CA GLY A 92 -17.57 19.81 -7.37
C GLY A 92 -16.33 18.92 -7.35
N GLN A 93 -15.50 19.00 -6.29
CA GLN A 93 -14.33 18.14 -6.15
C GLN A 93 -14.75 16.73 -5.68
N THR A 94 -14.11 15.70 -6.23
CA THR A 94 -14.33 14.30 -5.82
C THR A 94 -13.29 13.87 -4.79
N TYR A 95 -13.73 13.09 -3.80
CA TYR A 95 -12.95 12.49 -2.73
C TYR A 95 -13.38 11.04 -2.49
N ASP A 96 -12.56 10.27 -1.81
CA ASP A 96 -13.00 9.00 -1.21
C ASP A 96 -13.92 9.25 0.00
N LEU A 97 -15.01 8.47 0.11
CA LEU A 97 -16.05 8.63 1.14
C LEU A 97 -15.47 8.67 2.57
N LEU A 98 -14.60 7.73 2.92
CA LEU A 98 -14.05 7.65 4.29
C LEU A 98 -13.17 8.86 4.58
N SER A 99 -12.39 9.29 3.59
CA SER A 99 -11.48 10.42 3.72
C SER A 99 -12.20 11.74 3.96
N ILE A 100 -13.26 12.03 3.17
CA ILE A 100 -14.02 13.27 3.33
C ILE A 100 -14.92 13.26 4.56
N THR A 101 -15.43 12.08 4.94
CA THR A 101 -16.24 11.94 6.16
C THR A 101 -15.41 12.26 7.40
N ARG A 102 -14.21 11.69 7.51
CA ARG A 102 -13.26 12.01 8.60
C ARG A 102 -12.94 13.51 8.65
N TRP A 103 -12.74 14.13 7.49
CA TRP A 103 -12.51 15.58 7.42
C TRP A 103 -13.68 16.38 8.02
N PHE A 104 -14.92 15.97 7.78
CA PHE A 104 -16.10 16.61 8.37
C PHE A 104 -16.28 16.33 9.86
N GLU A 105 -15.91 15.13 10.32
CA GLU A 105 -15.94 14.73 11.73
C GLU A 105 -14.91 15.52 12.56
N GLU A 106 -13.77 15.89 11.97
CA GLU A 106 -12.78 16.81 12.56
C GLU A 106 -13.29 18.27 12.68
N GLY A 107 -14.58 18.51 12.40
CA GLY A 107 -15.23 19.81 12.54
C GLY A 107 -14.99 20.75 11.36
N ARG A 108 -14.32 20.30 10.30
CA ARG A 108 -13.99 21.15 9.14
C ARG A 108 -15.21 21.30 8.22
N SER A 109 -15.40 22.50 7.70
CA SER A 109 -16.49 22.87 6.77
C SER A 109 -15.96 23.44 5.45
N THR A 110 -14.68 23.27 5.18
CA THR A 110 -14.01 23.74 3.97
C THR A 110 -13.67 22.58 3.04
N CYS A 111 -13.50 22.87 1.76
CA CYS A 111 -13.02 21.96 0.75
C CYS A 111 -11.52 21.68 0.96
N PRO A 112 -11.10 20.42 1.18
CA PRO A 112 -9.70 20.10 1.46
C PRO A 112 -8.70 20.54 0.38
N LYS A 113 -9.13 20.62 -0.88
CA LYS A 113 -8.21 20.89 -2.01
C LYS A 113 -7.89 22.38 -2.17
N ASN A 114 -8.87 23.25 -1.94
CA ASN A 114 -8.74 24.69 -2.22
C ASN A 114 -9.08 25.58 -1.02
N GLY A 115 -9.47 25.01 0.11
CA GLY A 115 -9.82 25.74 1.34
C GLY A 115 -11.14 26.51 1.28
N GLN A 116 -11.90 26.44 0.18
CA GLN A 116 -13.16 27.15 0.03
C GLN A 116 -14.23 26.61 0.99
N GLU A 117 -15.04 27.47 1.62
CA GLU A 117 -16.18 27.01 2.42
C GLU A 117 -17.18 26.21 1.58
N LEU A 118 -17.63 25.10 2.15
CA LEU A 118 -18.66 24.25 1.55
C LEU A 118 -20.04 24.84 1.85
N LEU A 119 -20.88 24.98 0.82
CA LEU A 119 -22.26 25.41 0.97
C LEU A 119 -23.08 24.42 1.83
N HIS A 120 -22.76 23.14 1.71
CA HIS A 120 -23.33 22.05 2.50
C HIS A 120 -22.36 20.86 2.57
N LYS A 121 -22.55 19.99 3.56
CA LYS A 121 -21.80 18.74 3.76
C LYS A 121 -22.41 17.52 3.07
N ASN A 122 -23.45 17.70 2.25
CA ASN A 122 -24.03 16.59 1.48
C ASN A 122 -22.98 16.02 0.52
N LEU A 123 -22.93 14.69 0.45
CA LEU A 123 -22.05 13.92 -0.43
C LEU A 123 -22.88 13.28 -1.53
N ILE A 124 -22.45 13.44 -2.77
CA ILE A 124 -23.13 12.88 -3.95
C ILE A 124 -22.23 11.80 -4.54
N PRO A 125 -22.70 10.53 -4.65
CA PRO A 125 -21.92 9.48 -5.29
C PRO A 125 -21.52 9.83 -6.73
N ASN A 126 -20.27 9.57 -7.11
CA ASN A 126 -19.77 9.77 -8.46
C ASN A 126 -19.57 8.42 -9.16
N HIS A 127 -20.59 7.95 -9.86
CA HIS A 127 -20.56 6.67 -10.58
C HIS A 127 -19.80 6.69 -11.92
N ALA A 128 -19.23 7.84 -12.31
CA ALA A 128 -18.45 7.95 -13.55
C ALA A 128 -16.98 7.53 -13.37
N LEU A 129 -16.55 7.27 -12.13
CA LEU A 129 -15.20 6.83 -11.75
C LEU A 129 -15.18 5.37 -11.31
#